data_AF-A0A349MTE9-F1
#
_entry.id   AF-A0A349MTE9-F1
#
_cell.length_a   1.000
_cell.length_b   1.000
_cell.length_c   1.000
_cell.angle_alpha   90.00
_cell.angle_beta   90.00
_cell.angle_gamma   90.00
#
_symmetry.space_group_name_H-M   'P 1'
#
loop_
_entity.id
_entity.type
_entity.pdbx_description
1 polymer ?
#
loop_
_entity_poly.entity_id
_entity_poly.type
_entity_poly.pdbx_seq_one_letter_code
_entity_poly.pdbx_strand_id
1 'polypeptide(L)'
;IYTSSDDSATSQYKQFKALCKKEKIKLKVYSISNTNDLNQVSQTMAGQVDAVYVPTDNTIASAMQTLVANTNAKKIPVFPAADTMVKQGGLATYAINQYKLGRLTGNMTVSILKHKSKPATTPIKYVRHGDLTINLKTAKKLGITIPESYIKEAKQKGELFK
;
A
#
# COMPACT_ATOMS: atom_id res chain seq x y z
N ILE A 1 4.20 -3.84 9.01
CA ILE A 1 4.55 -5.29 8.85
C ILE A 1 5.01 -5.50 7.42
N TYR A 2 6.00 -6.37 7.18
CA TYR A 2 6.54 -6.62 5.84
C TYR A 2 7.17 -8.03 5.73
N THR A 3 7.46 -8.48 4.53
CA THR A 3 8.13 -9.75 4.23
C THR A 3 9.62 -9.51 4.11
N SER A 4 10.39 -10.14 4.99
CA SER A 4 11.85 -9.89 5.11
C SER A 4 12.66 -10.34 3.89
N SER A 5 12.12 -11.26 3.10
CA SER A 5 12.73 -11.77 1.85
C SER A 5 12.26 -11.03 0.60
N ASP A 6 11.36 -10.05 0.71
CA ASP A 6 10.92 -9.21 -0.41
C ASP A 6 11.76 -7.92 -0.44
N ASP A 7 12.59 -7.77 -1.48
CA ASP A 7 13.48 -6.62 -1.65
C ASP A 7 12.71 -5.29 -1.77
N SER A 8 11.55 -5.31 -2.44
CA SER A 8 10.70 -4.12 -2.59
C SER A 8 10.14 -3.70 -1.24
N ALA A 9 9.63 -4.67 -0.48
CA ALA A 9 9.09 -4.45 0.85
C ALA A 9 10.19 -3.95 1.81
N THR A 10 11.38 -4.56 1.77
CA THR A 10 12.53 -4.21 2.61
C THR A 10 13.07 -2.82 2.29
N SER A 11 13.16 -2.45 1.02
CA SER A 11 13.59 -1.11 0.59
C SER A 11 12.62 -0.03 1.08
N GLN A 12 11.31 -0.22 0.87
CA GLN A 12 10.30 0.73 1.34
C GLN A 12 10.19 0.78 2.86
N TYR A 13 10.35 -0.34 3.56
CA TYR A 13 10.44 -0.36 5.02
C TYR A 13 11.57 0.55 5.53
N LYS A 14 12.77 0.48 4.94
CA LYS A 14 13.90 1.34 5.33
C LYS A 14 13.56 2.83 5.16
N GLN A 15 12.90 3.19 4.05
CA GLN A 15 12.44 4.56 3.79
C GLN A 15 11.38 4.99 4.82
N PHE A 16 10.38 4.15 5.07
CA PHE A 16 9.32 4.41 6.05
C PHE A 16 9.88 4.55 7.47
N LYS A 17 10.86 3.73 7.85
CA LYS A 17 11.56 3.83 9.13
C LYS A 17 12.29 5.16 9.29
N ALA A 18 12.96 5.64 8.25
CA ALA A 18 13.61 6.95 8.26
C ALA A 18 12.58 8.09 8.40
N LEU A 19 11.43 7.99 7.72
CA LEU A 19 10.33 8.95 7.85
C LEU A 19 9.73 8.95 9.25
N CYS A 20 9.42 7.79 9.83
CA CYS A 20 8.91 7.71 11.21
C CYS A 20 9.87 8.37 12.21
N LYS A 21 11.19 8.18 12.04
CA LYS A 21 12.19 8.85 12.88
C LYS A 21 12.13 10.36 12.74
N LYS A 22 12.00 10.87 11.51
CA LYS A 22 11.90 12.31 11.23
C LYS A 22 10.62 12.92 11.80
N GLU A 23 9.49 12.24 11.60
CA GLU A 23 8.15 12.69 12.03
C GLU A 23 7.85 12.35 13.50
N LYS A 24 8.83 11.80 14.23
CA LYS A 24 8.71 11.39 15.66
C LYS A 24 7.56 10.40 15.92
N ILE A 25 7.26 9.56 14.93
CA ILE A 25 6.28 8.47 15.05
C ILE A 25 6.96 7.23 15.64
N LYS A 26 6.40 6.66 16.70
CA LYS A 26 6.90 5.42 17.30
C LYS A 26 6.62 4.23 16.38
N LEU A 27 7.67 3.69 15.78
CA LEU A 27 7.58 2.54 14.88
C LEU A 27 7.87 1.22 15.63
N LYS A 28 6.90 0.31 15.66
CA LYS A 28 7.13 -1.11 16.00
C LYS A 28 7.21 -1.93 14.71
N VAL A 29 8.32 -2.65 14.55
CA VAL A 29 8.60 -3.40 13.31
C VAL A 29 8.24 -4.87 13.51
N TYR A 30 7.48 -5.40 12.56
CA TYR A 30 7.13 -6.82 12.48
C TYR A 30 7.45 -7.30 11.07
N SER A 31 8.04 -8.48 10.98
CA SER A 31 8.33 -9.13 9.70
C SER A 31 7.79 -10.55 9.67
N ILE A 32 7.47 -11.02 8.47
CA ILE A 32 7.18 -12.41 8.16
C ILE A 32 8.24 -12.96 7.18
N SER A 33 8.35 -14.28 7.09
CA SER A 33 9.15 -14.94 6.06
C SER A 33 8.27 -15.49 4.94
N ASN A 34 7.02 -15.85 5.23
CA ASN A 34 6.02 -16.27 4.25
C ASN A 34 4.59 -16.05 4.79
N THR A 35 3.57 -16.41 3.99
CA THR A 35 2.15 -16.21 4.34
C THR A 35 1.69 -16.98 5.58
N ASN A 36 2.34 -18.09 5.94
CA ASN A 36 1.93 -18.91 7.09
C ASN A 36 2.18 -18.18 8.41
N ASP A 37 3.23 -17.36 8.48
CA ASP A 37 3.58 -16.59 9.67
C ASP A 37 2.59 -15.43 9.92
N LEU A 38 1.93 -14.97 8.85
CA LEU A 38 1.15 -13.74 8.86
C LEU A 38 0.05 -13.75 9.91
N ASN A 39 -0.63 -14.88 10.11
CA ASN A 39 -1.74 -14.95 11.05
C ASN A 39 -1.26 -14.65 12.49
N GLN A 40 -0.26 -15.39 12.98
CA GLN A 40 0.26 -15.22 14.34
C GLN A 40 0.93 -13.85 14.54
N VAL A 41 1.74 -13.43 13.58
CA VAL A 41 2.47 -12.15 13.67
C VAL A 41 1.50 -10.97 13.65
N SER A 42 0.48 -10.99 12.78
CA SER A 42 -0.50 -9.90 12.70
C SER A 42 -1.40 -9.81 13.93
N GLN A 43 -1.76 -10.93 14.56
CA GLN A 43 -2.51 -10.92 15.83
C GLN A 43 -1.70 -10.27 16.96
N THR A 44 -0.42 -10.66 17.08
CA THR A 44 0.50 -10.09 18.08
C THR A 44 0.70 -8.59 17.84
N MET A 45 0.91 -8.21 16.58
CA MET A 45 1.07 -6.81 16.17
C MET A 45 -0.18 -5.98 16.49
N ALA A 46 -1.38 -6.47 16.17
CA ALA A 46 -2.61 -5.72 16.31
C ALA A 46 -2.94 -5.33 17.76
N GLY A 47 -2.40 -6.03 18.76
CA GLY A 47 -2.52 -5.64 20.17
C GLY A 47 -1.52 -4.57 20.64
N GLN A 48 -0.65 -4.09 19.77
CA GLN A 48 0.55 -3.34 20.14
C GLN A 48 0.77 -2.04 19.38
N VAL A 49 -0.10 -1.73 18.42
CA VAL A 49 0.02 -0.59 17.51
C VAL A 49 -1.34 0.06 17.28
N ASP A 50 -1.34 1.35 16.95
CA ASP A 50 -2.56 2.12 16.67
C ASP A 50 -2.97 2.10 15.19
N ALA A 51 -2.00 1.82 14.31
CA ALA A 51 -2.18 1.70 12.87
C ALA A 51 -1.12 0.77 12.27
N VAL A 52 -1.42 0.19 11.12
CA VAL A 52 -0.52 -0.72 10.40
C VAL A 52 -0.17 -0.12 9.05
N TYR A 53 1.12 -0.01 8.75
CA TYR A 53 1.59 0.23 7.40
C TYR A 53 2.08 -1.09 6.78
N VAL A 54 1.74 -1.29 5.50
CA VAL A 54 2.23 -2.39 4.67
C VAL A 54 2.89 -1.79 3.42
N PRO A 55 4.20 -2.02 3.18
CA PRO A 55 4.86 -1.56 1.96
C PRO A 55 4.35 -2.33 0.73
N THR A 56 4.91 -2.05 -0.45
CA THR A 56 4.67 -2.90 -1.63
C THR A 56 5.28 -4.28 -1.37
N ASP A 57 4.40 -5.24 -1.08
CA ASP A 57 4.75 -6.56 -0.58
C ASP A 57 3.77 -7.59 -1.15
N ASN A 58 4.25 -8.42 -2.06
CA ASN A 58 3.39 -9.37 -2.78
C ASN A 58 2.91 -10.53 -1.88
N THR A 59 3.72 -10.90 -0.89
CA THR A 59 3.39 -11.96 0.06
C THR A 59 2.27 -11.53 1.01
N ILE A 60 2.29 -10.29 1.49
CA ILE A 60 1.18 -9.77 2.30
C ILE A 60 -0.03 -9.47 1.42
N ALA A 61 0.15 -8.97 0.20
CA ALA A 61 -0.97 -8.72 -0.72
C ALA A 61 -1.76 -10.01 -1.04
N SER A 62 -1.09 -11.15 -1.20
CA SER A 62 -1.77 -12.43 -1.45
C SER A 62 -2.56 -12.95 -0.24
N ALA A 63 -2.16 -12.57 0.98
CA ALA A 63 -2.81 -12.97 2.23
C ALA A 63 -3.46 -11.78 2.99
N MET A 64 -3.80 -10.70 2.27
CA MET A 64 -4.29 -9.45 2.85
C MET A 64 -5.54 -9.65 3.71
N GLN A 65 -6.42 -10.57 3.33
CA GLN A 65 -7.64 -10.89 4.08
C GLN A 65 -7.34 -11.36 5.51
N THR A 66 -6.29 -12.17 5.71
CA THR A 66 -5.86 -12.63 7.03
C THR A 66 -5.40 -11.46 7.89
N LEU A 67 -4.56 -10.59 7.33
CA LEU A 67 -4.11 -9.38 8.02
C LEU A 67 -5.30 -8.50 8.42
N VAL A 68 -6.19 -8.20 7.47
CA VAL A 68 -7.37 -7.36 7.66
C VAL A 68 -8.34 -7.96 8.68
N ALA A 69 -8.51 -9.27 8.73
CA ALA A 69 -9.36 -9.92 9.72
C ALA A 69 -8.82 -9.68 11.14
N ASN A 70 -7.52 -9.90 11.35
CA ASN A 70 -6.87 -9.75 12.65
C ASN A 70 -6.84 -8.28 13.12
N THR A 71 -6.55 -7.34 12.22
CA THR A 71 -6.53 -5.91 12.58
C THR A 71 -7.92 -5.35 12.81
N ASN A 72 -8.92 -5.73 12.01
CA ASN A 72 -10.32 -5.32 12.20
C ASN A 72 -10.88 -5.79 13.54
N ALA A 73 -10.54 -7.01 13.99
CA ALA A 73 -10.96 -7.53 15.29
C ALA A 73 -10.50 -6.65 16.46
N LYS A 74 -9.45 -5.85 16.25
CA LYS A 74 -8.90 -4.88 17.20
C LYS A 74 -9.18 -3.42 16.82
N LYS A 75 -10.01 -3.18 15.79
CA LYS A 75 -10.29 -1.86 15.21
C LYS A 75 -9.04 -1.07 14.75
N ILE A 76 -8.01 -1.78 14.31
CA ILE A 76 -6.76 -1.17 13.85
C ILE A 76 -6.81 -0.96 12.33
N PRO A 77 -6.65 0.29 11.82
CA PRO A 77 -6.60 0.56 10.39
C PRO A 77 -5.30 0.08 9.75
N VAL A 78 -5.42 -0.38 8.50
CA VAL A 78 -4.28 -0.78 7.65
C VAL A 78 -4.12 0.21 6.51
N PHE A 79 -2.94 0.77 6.35
CA PHE A 79 -2.52 1.65 5.25
C PHE A 79 -1.52 0.90 4.36
N PRO A 80 -1.98 0.21 3.31
CA PRO A 80 -1.09 -0.49 2.39
C PRO A 80 -0.54 0.43 1.30
N ALA A 81 0.55 0.05 0.65
CA ALA A 81 1.14 0.81 -0.46
C ALA A 81 0.40 0.65 -1.82
N ALA A 82 -0.64 -0.18 -1.88
CA ALA A 82 -1.39 -0.47 -3.11
C ALA A 82 -2.91 -0.28 -2.92
N ASP A 83 -3.54 0.30 -3.94
CA ASP A 83 -4.98 0.49 -4.07
C ASP A 83 -5.76 -0.83 -4.01
N THR A 84 -5.24 -1.89 -4.64
CA THR A 84 -5.80 -3.25 -4.60
C THR A 84 -5.94 -3.79 -3.18
N MET A 85 -4.97 -3.51 -2.31
CA MET A 85 -5.01 -3.91 -0.90
C MET A 85 -5.99 -3.05 -0.09
N VAL A 86 -6.20 -1.79 -0.47
CA VAL A 86 -7.29 -0.96 0.09
C VAL A 86 -8.65 -1.55 -0.28
N LYS A 87 -8.82 -2.03 -1.52
CA LYS A 87 -10.04 -2.75 -1.94
C LYS A 87 -10.28 -4.04 -1.15
N GLN A 88 -9.21 -4.73 -0.75
CA GLN A 88 -9.26 -5.94 0.07
C GLN A 88 -9.48 -5.68 1.57
N GLY A 89 -9.64 -4.43 1.99
CA GLY A 89 -10.00 -4.06 3.36
C GLY A 89 -8.97 -3.21 4.10
N GLY A 90 -7.91 -2.75 3.43
CA GLY A 90 -7.16 -1.59 3.90
C GLY A 90 -8.06 -0.34 4.00
N LEU A 91 -7.63 0.65 4.79
CA LEU A 91 -8.37 1.88 5.02
C LEU A 91 -8.15 2.89 3.89
N ALA A 92 -6.89 3.26 3.64
CA ALA A 92 -6.55 4.27 2.64
C ALA A 92 -5.10 4.16 2.18
N THR A 93 -4.79 4.78 1.04
CA THR A 93 -3.44 4.92 0.52
C THR A 93 -3.32 6.10 -0.45
N TYR A 94 -2.09 6.59 -0.65
CA TYR A 94 -1.70 7.34 -1.84
C TYR A 94 -0.92 6.38 -2.73
N ALA A 95 -1.57 5.82 -3.75
CA ALA A 95 -0.96 4.81 -4.61
C ALA A 95 -0.91 5.26 -6.06
N ILE A 96 0.12 4.82 -6.77
CA ILE A 96 0.19 4.99 -8.23
C ILE A 96 -0.97 4.23 -8.85
N ASN A 97 -1.78 4.92 -9.65
CA ASN A 97 -2.83 4.28 -10.42
C ASN A 97 -2.22 3.26 -11.40
N GLN A 98 -2.47 1.98 -11.16
CA GLN A 98 -1.86 0.88 -11.92
C GLN A 98 -2.26 0.89 -13.39
N TYR A 99 -3.47 1.35 -13.72
CA TYR A 99 -3.91 1.49 -15.11
C TYR A 99 -3.12 2.58 -15.86
N LYS A 100 -2.92 3.75 -15.24
CA LYS A 100 -2.08 4.82 -15.81
C LYS A 100 -0.63 4.36 -15.99
N LEU A 101 -0.10 3.61 -15.02
CA LEU A 101 1.24 3.02 -15.09
C LEU A 101 1.33 2.02 -16.25
N GLY A 102 0.37 1.10 -16.37
CA GLY A 102 0.30 0.14 -17.47
C GLY A 102 0.21 0.81 -18.85
N ARG A 103 -0.58 1.88 -18.98
CA ARG A 103 -0.65 2.68 -20.22
C ARG A 103 0.70 3.33 -20.55
N LEU A 104 1.39 3.88 -19.55
CA LEU A 104 2.72 4.45 -19.74
C LEU A 104 3.72 3.39 -20.24
N THR A 105 3.72 2.21 -19.61
CA THR A 105 4.53 1.07 -20.03
C THR A 105 4.20 0.65 -21.47
N GLY A 106 2.93 0.51 -21.81
CA GLY A 106 2.50 0.18 -23.17
C GLY A 106 3.00 1.16 -24.22
N ASN A 107 2.95 2.47 -23.95
CA ASN A 107 3.49 3.49 -24.83
C ASN A 107 5.02 3.36 -25.03
N MET A 108 5.75 3.03 -23.97
CA MET A 108 7.20 2.78 -24.05
C MET A 108 7.49 1.53 -24.89
N THR A 109 6.74 0.45 -24.66
CA THR A 109 6.84 -0.80 -25.45
C THR A 109 6.59 -0.53 -26.94
N VAL A 110 5.54 0.21 -27.28
CA VAL A 110 5.25 0.56 -28.68
C VAL A 110 6.38 1.37 -29.33
N SER A 111 7.02 2.29 -28.60
CA SER A 111 8.16 3.05 -29.12
C SER A 111 9.36 2.15 -29.44
N ILE A 112 9.64 1.17 -28.57
CA ILE A 112 10.71 0.19 -28.76
C ILE A 112 10.40 -0.74 -29.94
N LEU A 113 9.17 -1.29 -30.00
CA LEU A 113 8.74 -2.18 -31.09
C LEU A 113 8.74 -1.48 -32.46
N LYS A 114 8.53 -0.17 -32.50
CA LYS A 114 8.64 0.66 -33.72
C LYS A 114 10.07 1.13 -34.01
N HIS A 115 11.07 0.61 -33.30
CA HIS A 115 12.49 0.98 -33.41
C HIS A 115 12.79 2.48 -33.20
N LYS A 116 11.89 3.22 -32.54
CA LYS A 116 12.07 4.65 -32.22
C LYS A 116 12.90 4.87 -30.96
N SER A 117 13.15 3.82 -30.18
CA SER A 117 13.93 3.88 -28.94
C SER A 117 14.60 2.52 -28.67
N LYS A 118 15.74 2.52 -27.98
CA LYS A 118 16.46 1.31 -27.58
C LYS A 118 16.32 1.10 -26.06
N PRO A 119 16.05 -0.13 -25.56
CA PRO A 119 15.91 -0.37 -24.12
C PRO A 119 17.10 0.14 -23.30
N ALA A 120 18.33 -0.14 -23.75
CA ALA A 120 19.56 0.23 -23.05
C ALA A 120 19.76 1.74 -22.84
N THR A 121 19.15 2.59 -23.68
CA THR A 121 19.32 4.04 -23.61
C THR A 121 18.02 4.78 -23.29
N THR A 122 16.90 4.07 -23.11
CA THR A 122 15.61 4.68 -22.79
C THR A 122 15.57 5.01 -21.30
N PRO A 123 15.39 6.28 -20.88
CA PRO A 123 15.33 6.62 -19.47
C PRO A 123 14.16 5.95 -18.75
N ILE A 124 14.40 5.54 -17.50
CA ILE A 124 13.34 5.06 -16.62
C ILE A 124 12.37 6.23 -16.35
N LYS A 125 11.08 5.99 -16.57
CA LYS A 125 10.02 6.95 -16.22
C LYS A 125 9.50 6.65 -14.82
N TYR A 126 9.40 7.69 -14.00
CA TYR A 126 8.89 7.61 -12.64
C TYR A 126 7.52 8.28 -12.56
N VAL A 127 6.53 7.58 -11.98
CA VAL A 127 5.26 8.19 -11.57
C VAL A 127 5.42 8.65 -10.13
N ARG A 128 5.47 9.96 -9.91
CA ARG A 128 5.81 10.57 -8.61
C ARG A 128 4.60 10.96 -7.76
N HIS A 129 3.41 10.91 -8.34
CA HIS A 129 2.17 11.27 -7.67
C HIS A 129 1.25 10.06 -7.61
N GLY A 130 0.91 9.67 -6.38
CA GLY A 130 -0.15 8.71 -6.11
C GLY A 130 -1.49 9.42 -6.05
N ASP A 131 -2.53 8.71 -6.47
CA ASP A 131 -3.90 9.13 -6.31
C ASP A 131 -4.42 8.64 -4.95
N LEU A 132 -5.24 9.44 -4.26
CA LEU A 132 -5.80 9.08 -2.96
C LEU A 132 -6.91 8.03 -3.14
N THR A 133 -6.72 6.86 -2.53
CA THR A 133 -7.71 5.78 -2.51
C THR A 133 -8.19 5.55 -1.08
N ILE A 134 -9.51 5.51 -0.87
CA ILE A 134 -10.13 5.33 0.45
C ILE A 134 -11.22 4.25 0.39
N ASN A 135 -11.26 3.40 1.42
CA ASN A 135 -12.32 2.40 1.61
C ASN A 135 -13.29 2.84 2.70
N LEU A 136 -14.46 3.34 2.28
CA LEU A 136 -15.51 3.82 3.18
C LEU A 136 -16.19 2.67 3.95
N LYS A 137 -16.24 1.45 3.39
CA LYS A 137 -16.71 0.27 4.12
C LYS A 137 -15.80 -0.06 5.29
N THR A 138 -14.49 -0.04 5.06
CA THR A 138 -13.49 -0.23 6.12
C THR A 138 -13.59 0.88 7.16
N ALA A 139 -13.67 2.15 6.74
CA ALA A 139 -13.82 3.27 7.66
C ALA A 139 -15.04 3.10 8.57
N LYS A 140 -16.20 2.76 8.01
CA LYS A 140 -17.42 2.48 8.77
C LYS A 140 -17.24 1.30 9.74
N LYS A 141 -16.64 0.20 9.29
CA LYS A 141 -16.39 -0.99 10.12
C LYS A 141 -15.48 -0.69 11.31
N LEU A 142 -14.49 0.18 11.12
CA LEU A 142 -13.56 0.60 12.15
C LEU A 142 -14.10 1.73 13.05
N GLY A 143 -15.22 2.35 12.68
CA GLY A 143 -15.75 3.52 13.39
C GLY A 143 -14.91 4.79 13.15
N ILE A 144 -14.25 4.89 12.00
CA ILE A 144 -13.39 6.02 11.64
C ILE A 144 -14.17 6.99 10.75
N THR A 145 -14.26 8.24 11.18
CA THR A 145 -14.78 9.34 10.38
C THR A 145 -13.67 9.89 9.48
N ILE A 146 -13.87 9.81 8.17
CA ILE A 146 -12.93 10.38 7.19
C ILE A 146 -13.28 11.86 6.98
N PRO A 147 -12.32 12.80 7.12
CA PRO A 147 -12.57 14.21 6.83
C PRO A 147 -13.09 14.44 5.40
N GLU A 148 -14.04 15.37 5.25
CA GLU A 148 -14.69 15.64 3.95
C GLU A 148 -13.71 16.07 2.86
N SER A 149 -12.63 16.76 3.23
CA SER A 149 -11.56 17.16 2.32
C SER A 149 -10.96 15.97 1.58
N TYR A 150 -10.65 14.89 2.31
CA TYR A 150 -10.11 13.65 1.74
C TYR A 150 -11.15 12.89 0.90
N ILE A 151 -12.42 12.89 1.33
CA ILE A 151 -13.51 12.30 0.53
C ILE A 151 -13.63 13.03 -0.82
N LYS A 152 -13.57 14.36 -0.80
CA LYS A 152 -13.65 15.19 -2.00
C LYS A 152 -12.45 14.96 -2.92
N GLU A 153 -11.24 14.90 -2.37
CA GLU A 153 -10.02 14.62 -3.12
C GLU A 153 -10.08 13.24 -3.80
N ALA A 154 -10.44 12.19 -3.05
CA ALA A 154 -10.55 10.83 -3.58
C ALA A 154 -11.62 10.73 -4.68
N LYS A 155 -12.76 11.44 -4.56
CA LYS A 155 -13.78 11.48 -5.63
C LYS A 155 -13.28 12.12 -6.92
N GLN A 156 -12.47 13.17 -6.80
CA GLN A 156 -12.08 13.99 -7.95
C GLN A 156 -10.84 13.44 -8.66
N LYS A 157 -9.89 12.90 -7.90
CA LYS A 157 -8.54 12.60 -8.38
C LYS A 157 -8.08 11.17 -8.10
N GLY A 158 -8.79 10.41 -7.29
CA GLY A 158 -8.42 9.03 -6.96
C GLY A 158 -9.61 8.09 -6.95
N GLU A 159 -9.72 7.26 -5.92
CA GLU A 159 -10.71 6.19 -5.87
C GLU A 159 -11.42 6.09 -4.51
N LEU A 160 -12.74 5.88 -4.56
CA LEU A 160 -13.55 5.58 -3.38
C LEU A 160 -14.16 4.20 -3.50
N PHE A 161 -13.75 3.28 -2.62
CA PHE A 161 -14.45 2.02 -2.45
C PHE A 161 -15.60 2.22 -1.45
N LYS A 162 -16.82 1.97 -1.95
CA LYS A 162 -18.07 2.08 -1.22
C LYS A 162 -18.64 0.71 -0.92
#